data_AF-A0A077JL97-F1
#
_entry.id   AF-A0A077JL97-F1
#
_cell.length_a   1.000
_cell.length_b   1.000
_cell.length_c   1.000
_cell.angle_alpha   90.00
_cell.angle_beta   90.00
_cell.angle_gamma   90.00
#
_symmetry.space_group_name_H-M   'P 1'
#
loop_
_entity.id
_entity.type
_entity.pdbx_description
1 polymer ?
#
loop_
_entity_poly.entity_id
_entity_poly.type
_entity_poly.pdbx_seq_one_letter_code
_entity_poly.pdbx_strand_id
1 'polypeptide(L)'
;MTEPFKFSNGRQANNVEDLIKICEDYPQEGINYLNRGDLENWLTYIGEVNFSQKAKQAREASVSNEEKLRQFLVTVQRKSELVPIEPPKNTSAQLTDEHTSTSEPESTYPLVKWFKNLVKWFKNIFK
;
A
#
# COMPACT_ATOMS: atom_id res chain seq x y z
N MET A 1 12.63 -2.97 -21.68
CA MET A 1 12.12 -1.91 -20.79
C MET A 1 10.62 -2.09 -20.68
N THR A 2 10.06 -1.92 -19.49
CA THR A 2 8.61 -1.99 -19.27
C THR A 2 7.99 -0.63 -19.57
N GLU A 3 6.81 -0.63 -20.17
CA GLU A 3 6.04 0.60 -20.39
C GLU A 3 5.49 1.16 -19.07
N PRO A 4 5.51 2.49 -18.89
CA PRO A 4 4.94 3.13 -17.70
C PRO A 4 3.42 3.04 -17.70
N PHE A 5 2.82 2.94 -16.51
CA PHE A 5 1.38 3.02 -16.34
C PHE A 5 0.91 4.43 -16.59
N LYS A 6 -0.10 4.63 -17.45
CA LYS A 6 -0.61 5.95 -17.82
C LYS A 6 -1.97 6.19 -17.18
N PHE A 7 -2.07 7.25 -16.38
CA PHE A 7 -3.32 7.71 -15.79
C PHE A 7 -4.03 8.69 -16.73
N SER A 8 -5.35 8.85 -16.55
CA SER A 8 -6.15 9.72 -17.40
C SER A 8 -5.84 11.20 -17.19
N ASN A 9 -5.35 11.54 -16.00
CA ASN A 9 -4.83 12.86 -15.64
C ASN A 9 -3.47 13.21 -16.28
N GLY A 10 -2.92 12.36 -17.16
CA GLY A 10 -1.65 12.56 -17.85
C GLY A 10 -0.41 12.19 -17.04
N ARG A 11 -0.55 11.78 -15.76
CA ARG A 11 0.55 11.28 -14.95
C ARG A 11 0.92 9.85 -15.35
N GLN A 12 2.16 9.48 -15.04
CA GLN A 12 2.69 8.17 -15.36
C GLN A 12 3.45 7.59 -14.18
N ALA A 13 3.26 6.28 -13.93
CA ALA A 13 4.04 5.54 -12.96
C ALA A 13 5.06 4.65 -13.66
N ASN A 14 6.33 4.74 -13.26
CA ASN A 14 7.40 3.91 -13.82
C ASN A 14 7.71 2.70 -12.92
N ASN A 15 7.26 2.75 -11.68
CA ASN A 15 7.46 1.73 -10.66
C ASN A 15 6.27 1.73 -9.68
N VAL A 16 6.28 0.79 -8.73
CA VAL A 16 5.21 0.63 -7.73
C VAL A 16 5.07 1.88 -6.85
N GLU A 17 6.17 2.53 -6.49
CA GLU A 17 6.16 3.69 -5.59
C GLU A 17 5.53 4.92 -6.26
N ASP A 18 5.84 5.15 -7.54
CA ASP A 18 5.14 6.15 -8.35
C ASP A 18 3.64 5.87 -8.43
N LEU A 19 3.25 4.59 -8.60
CA LEU A 19 1.86 4.17 -8.70
C LEU A 19 1.09 4.48 -7.41
N ILE A 20 1.67 4.12 -6.26
CA ILE A 20 1.10 4.42 -4.93
C ILE A 20 0.92 5.93 -4.80
N LYS A 21 1.98 6.70 -5.05
CA LYS A 21 1.96 8.15 -4.89
C LYS A 21 0.89 8.81 -5.75
N ILE A 22 0.73 8.38 -7.00
CA ILE A 22 -0.32 8.91 -7.87
C ILE A 22 -1.72 8.51 -7.37
N CYS A 23 -1.90 7.27 -6.90
CA CYS A 23 -3.18 6.84 -6.32
C CYS A 23 -3.56 7.63 -5.05
N GLU A 24 -2.58 8.17 -4.35
CA GLU A 24 -2.79 8.99 -3.16
C GLU A 24 -3.09 10.44 -3.49
N ASP A 25 -2.31 11.02 -4.40
CA ASP A 25 -2.58 12.37 -4.89
C ASP A 25 -3.93 12.43 -5.63
N TYR A 26 -4.35 11.33 -6.26
CA TYR A 26 -5.54 11.21 -7.10
C TYR A 26 -6.32 9.91 -6.80
N PRO A 27 -7.07 9.83 -5.68
CA PRO A 27 -7.79 8.63 -5.26
C PRO A 27 -8.82 8.14 -6.27
N GLN A 28 -9.50 9.06 -6.95
CA GLN A 28 -10.53 8.70 -7.93
C GLN A 28 -9.92 7.97 -9.12
N GLU A 29 -8.71 8.36 -9.54
CA GLU A 29 -7.95 7.63 -10.55
C GLU A 29 -7.58 6.23 -10.02
N GLY A 30 -6.98 6.17 -8.83
CA GLY A 30 -6.58 4.90 -8.20
C GLY A 30 -7.75 3.91 -8.05
N ILE A 31 -8.90 4.38 -7.58
CA ILE A 31 -10.15 3.60 -7.46
C ILE A 31 -10.59 3.09 -8.84
N ASN A 32 -10.65 3.96 -9.83
CA ASN A 32 -11.12 3.60 -11.17
C ASN A 32 -10.25 2.49 -11.79
N TYR A 33 -8.93 2.68 -11.76
CA TYR A 33 -8.00 1.70 -12.31
C TYR A 33 -7.91 0.41 -11.48
N LEU A 34 -8.06 0.49 -10.15
CA LEU A 34 -8.13 -0.69 -9.29
C LEU A 34 -9.36 -1.53 -9.61
N ASN A 35 -10.53 -0.90 -9.71
CA ASN A 35 -11.79 -1.58 -10.02
C ASN A 35 -11.79 -2.25 -11.40
N ARG A 36 -11.10 -1.64 -12.36
CA ARG A 36 -10.93 -2.19 -13.71
C ARG A 36 -9.93 -3.34 -13.79
N GLY A 37 -9.09 -3.54 -12.75
CA GLY A 37 -8.01 -4.51 -12.79
C GLY A 37 -6.78 -4.05 -13.58
N ASP A 38 -6.70 -2.78 -13.94
CA ASP A 38 -5.57 -2.28 -14.72
C ASP A 38 -4.30 -2.23 -13.86
N LEU A 39 -4.45 -1.98 -12.56
CA LEU A 39 -3.33 -1.96 -11.61
C LEU A 39 -2.68 -3.33 -11.48
N GLU A 40 -3.45 -4.41 -11.26
CA GLU A 40 -2.88 -5.77 -11.15
C GLU A 40 -2.26 -6.26 -12.45
N ASN A 41 -2.85 -5.91 -13.60
CA ASN A 41 -2.32 -6.26 -14.91
C ASN A 41 -0.95 -5.62 -15.13
N TRP A 42 -0.85 -4.31 -14.84
CA TRP A 42 0.41 -3.61 -14.99
C TRP A 42 1.47 -4.05 -13.97
N LEU A 43 1.09 -4.28 -12.71
CA LEU A 43 2.00 -4.82 -11.69
C LEU A 43 2.54 -6.20 -12.09
N THR A 44 1.70 -7.07 -12.66
CA THR A 44 2.16 -8.35 -13.21
C THR A 44 3.14 -8.14 -14.36
N TYR A 45 2.83 -7.23 -15.27
CA TYR A 45 3.65 -6.93 -16.45
C TYR A 45 5.06 -6.44 -16.08
N ILE A 46 5.21 -5.64 -15.01
CA ILE A 46 6.52 -5.19 -14.53
C ILE A 46 7.24 -6.20 -13.61
N GLY A 47 6.67 -7.39 -13.39
CA GLY A 47 7.25 -8.45 -12.55
C GLY A 47 6.88 -8.37 -11.06
N GLU A 48 6.01 -7.45 -10.67
CA GLU A 48 5.61 -7.17 -9.29
C GLU A 48 4.41 -8.04 -8.85
N VAL A 49 4.56 -9.35 -9.00
CA VAL A 49 3.50 -10.36 -8.79
C VAL A 49 2.87 -10.26 -7.40
N ASN A 50 3.66 -9.98 -6.38
CA ASN A 50 3.17 -9.82 -5.00
C ASN A 50 2.20 -8.63 -4.86
N PHE A 51 2.50 -7.51 -5.50
CA PHE A 51 1.65 -6.33 -5.45
C PHE A 51 0.44 -6.48 -6.37
N SER A 52 0.60 -7.16 -7.50
CA SER A 52 -0.50 -7.56 -8.38
C SER A 52 -1.56 -8.37 -7.62
N GLN A 53 -1.14 -9.40 -6.88
CA GLN A 53 -2.07 -10.22 -6.10
C GLN A 53 -2.78 -9.41 -5.01
N LYS A 54 -2.09 -8.45 -4.36
CA LYS A 54 -2.70 -7.56 -3.36
C LYS A 54 -3.72 -6.61 -3.98
N ALA A 55 -3.43 -6.06 -5.17
CA ALA A 55 -4.37 -5.25 -5.92
C ALA A 55 -5.63 -6.06 -6.27
N LYS A 56 -5.45 -7.31 -6.71
CA LYS A 56 -6.54 -8.24 -6.98
C LYS A 56 -7.41 -8.50 -5.75
N GLN A 57 -6.77 -8.86 -4.63
CA GLN A 57 -7.47 -9.11 -3.36
C GLN A 57 -8.26 -7.89 -2.90
N ALA A 58 -7.66 -6.70 -2.98
CA ALA A 58 -8.33 -5.45 -2.64
C ALA A 58 -9.53 -5.18 -3.55
N ARG A 59 -9.40 -5.37 -4.87
CA ARG A 59 -10.49 -5.20 -5.83
C ARG A 59 -11.67 -6.14 -5.55
N GLU A 60 -11.38 -7.38 -5.21
CA GLU A 60 -12.37 -8.44 -4.99
C GLU A 60 -13.04 -8.39 -3.61
N ALA A 61 -12.56 -7.55 -2.69
CA ALA A 61 -13.14 -7.39 -1.38
C ALA A 61 -14.58 -6.84 -1.45
N SER A 62 -15.48 -7.36 -0.61
CA SER A 62 -16.87 -6.89 -0.50
C SER A 62 -16.99 -5.64 0.39
N VAL A 63 -16.24 -4.59 0.06
CA VAL A 63 -16.18 -3.30 0.77
C VAL A 63 -16.33 -2.13 -0.20
N SER A 64 -16.44 -0.91 0.32
CA SER A 64 -16.54 0.29 -0.53
C SER A 64 -15.29 0.46 -1.39
N ASN A 65 -15.44 1.11 -2.54
CA ASN A 65 -14.34 1.34 -3.49
C ASN A 65 -13.13 2.03 -2.85
N GLU A 66 -13.40 2.98 -1.97
CA GLU A 66 -12.39 3.72 -1.22
C GLU A 66 -11.65 2.80 -0.25
N GLU A 67 -12.38 1.92 0.44
CA GLU A 67 -11.77 0.93 1.34
C GLU A 67 -10.94 -0.10 0.57
N LYS A 68 -11.35 -0.49 -0.66
CA LYS A 68 -10.53 -1.32 -1.55
C LYS A 68 -9.19 -0.63 -1.85
N LEU A 69 -9.24 0.64 -2.28
CA LEU A 69 -8.01 1.38 -2.56
C LEU A 69 -7.12 1.50 -1.32
N ARG A 70 -7.72 1.78 -0.15
CA ARG A 70 -6.99 1.83 1.12
C ARG A 70 -6.31 0.49 1.45
N GLN A 71 -7.00 -0.63 1.31
CA GLN A 71 -6.43 -1.95 1.55
C GLN A 71 -5.26 -2.22 0.62
N PHE A 72 -5.35 -1.85 -0.66
CA PHE A 72 -4.23 -1.95 -1.58
C PHE A 72 -3.01 -1.14 -1.09
N LEU A 73 -3.19 0.16 -0.80
CA LEU A 73 -2.11 1.07 -0.41
C LEU A 73 -1.42 0.68 0.91
N VAL A 74 -2.19 0.22 1.91
CA VAL A 74 -1.64 -0.25 3.20
C VAL A 74 -0.83 -1.54 3.02
N THR A 75 -1.27 -2.44 2.14
CA THR A 75 -0.62 -3.74 1.98
C THR A 75 0.69 -3.63 1.19
N VAL A 76 0.82 -2.62 0.33
CA VAL A 76 2.06 -2.36 -0.41
C VAL A 76 3.19 -1.90 0.53
N GLN A 77 2.88 -1.05 1.51
CA GLN A 77 3.90 -0.47 2.40
C GLN A 77 4.44 -1.39 3.48
N ARG A 78 3.63 -2.31 4.02
CA ARG A 78 4.11 -3.27 5.04
C ARG A 78 5.29 -4.13 4.57
N LYS A 79 5.55 -4.20 3.28
CA LYS A 79 6.67 -4.96 2.70
C LYS A 79 7.94 -4.12 2.55
N SER A 80 7.82 -2.80 2.43
CA SER A 80 8.97 -1.89 2.35
C SER A 80 9.71 -1.73 3.69
N GLU A 81 9.09 -2.16 4.80
CA GLU A 81 9.65 -2.09 6.15
C GLU A 81 10.25 -3.42 6.64
N LEU A 82 10.07 -4.52 5.90
CA LEU A 82 10.64 -5.83 6.28
C LEU A 82 12.00 -6.03 5.61
N VAL A 83 13.04 -5.50 6.24
CA VAL A 83 14.40 -6.03 6.11
C VAL A 83 14.38 -7.53 6.50
N PRO A 84 14.98 -8.46 5.72
CA PRO A 84 14.90 -9.89 6.02
C PRO A 84 15.55 -10.20 7.37
N ILE A 85 14.76 -10.64 8.34
CA ILE A 85 15.27 -11.30 9.53
C ILE A 85 15.19 -12.80 9.26
N GLU A 86 16.34 -13.45 9.27
CA GLU A 86 16.53 -14.89 9.13
C GLU A 86 15.61 -15.71 10.06
N PRO A 87 15.28 -16.97 9.71
CA PRO A 87 14.33 -17.77 10.48
C PRO A 87 14.94 -18.26 11.81
N PRO A 88 14.34 -17.97 12.99
CA PRO A 88 14.73 -18.67 14.19
C PRO A 88 14.02 -20.03 14.25
N LYS A 89 14.82 -21.09 14.17
CA LYS A 89 14.47 -22.42 14.69
C LYS A 89 14.17 -22.33 16.21
N ASN A 90 13.28 -23.22 16.65
CA ASN A 90 12.99 -23.68 18.02
C ASN A 90 11.94 -22.93 18.88
N THR A 91 10.81 -23.62 19.04
CA THR A 91 10.21 -24.06 20.33
C THR A 91 9.81 -23.03 21.40
N SER A 92 8.50 -22.81 21.48
CA SER A 92 7.64 -22.74 22.69
C SER A 92 8.03 -21.82 23.87
N ALA A 93 7.24 -20.76 24.11
CA ALA A 93 6.51 -20.54 25.37
C ALA A 93 5.68 -19.23 25.37
N GLN A 94 4.41 -19.38 25.81
CA GLN A 94 3.56 -18.47 26.61
C GLN A 94 3.19 -17.03 26.17
N LEU A 95 1.86 -16.83 26.09
CA LEU A 95 1.11 -15.60 26.42
C LEU A 95 1.54 -14.98 27.75
N THR A 96 1.52 -13.64 27.87
CA THR A 96 0.76 -12.85 28.89
C THR A 96 0.77 -11.34 28.51
N ASP A 97 -0.30 -10.67 28.91
CA ASP A 97 -0.85 -9.34 28.64
C ASP A 97 0.02 -8.05 28.80
N GLU A 98 -0.39 -7.06 27.99
CA GLU A 98 -0.68 -5.64 28.29
C GLU A 98 0.31 -4.78 29.11
N HIS A 99 0.95 -3.78 28.48
CA HIS A 99 0.72 -2.33 28.77
C HIS A 99 1.59 -1.39 27.89
N THR A 100 0.94 -0.28 27.52
CA THR A 100 1.42 0.95 26.86
C THR A 100 2.75 1.54 27.37
N SER A 101 3.71 1.84 26.49
CA SER A 101 4.36 3.18 26.40
C SER A 101 5.33 3.33 25.23
N THR A 102 5.11 4.43 24.51
CA THR A 102 5.98 5.16 23.59
C THR A 102 7.48 5.01 23.85
N SER A 103 8.21 4.52 22.85
CA SER A 103 9.54 5.04 22.52
C SER A 103 9.66 5.12 21.00
N GLU A 104 9.89 6.34 20.53
CA GLU A 104 10.01 6.75 19.13
C GLU A 104 11.41 6.34 18.63
N PRO A 105 11.54 5.42 17.66
CA PRO A 105 12.81 5.26 16.97
C PRO A 105 12.95 6.39 15.95
N GLU A 106 13.70 7.40 16.35
CA GLU A 106 14.34 8.38 15.48
C GLU A 106 15.19 7.63 14.42
N SER A 107 14.59 7.32 13.27
CA SER A 107 15.30 6.87 12.09
C SER A 107 14.61 7.39 10.83
N THR A 108 15.12 8.53 10.36
CA THR A 108 15.10 9.01 8.97
C THR A 108 13.72 9.06 8.27
N TYR A 109 13.05 10.20 8.45
CA TYR A 109 11.80 10.64 7.83
C TYR A 109 11.79 10.55 6.29
N PRO A 110 10.88 9.74 5.70
CA PRO A 110 9.62 10.30 5.13
C PRO A 110 8.34 9.47 5.38
N LEU A 111 8.46 8.19 5.76
CA LEU A 111 7.35 7.22 5.81
C LEU A 111 6.33 7.48 6.94
N VAL A 112 6.78 7.83 8.14
CA VAL A 112 5.89 8.00 9.32
C VAL A 112 5.07 9.30 9.24
N LYS A 113 5.63 10.37 8.65
CA LYS A 113 4.94 11.65 8.43
C LYS A 113 3.85 11.50 7.36
N TRP A 114 4.13 10.68 6.36
CA TRP A 114 3.23 10.33 5.30
C TRP A 114 2.04 9.49 5.79
N PHE A 115 2.22 8.54 6.72
CA PHE A 115 1.11 7.76 7.30
C PHE A 115 0.12 8.66 8.06
N LYS A 116 0.67 9.63 8.82
CA LYS A 116 -0.14 10.64 9.51
C LYS A 116 -0.89 11.52 8.52
N ASN A 117 -0.27 11.91 7.40
CA ASN A 117 -0.95 12.68 6.35
C ASN A 117 -2.01 11.86 5.61
N LEU A 118 -1.76 10.58 5.32
CA LEU A 118 -2.70 9.66 4.70
C LEU A 118 -3.96 9.52 5.56
N VAL A 119 -3.80 9.17 6.84
CA VAL A 119 -4.92 9.05 7.79
C VAL A 119 -5.68 10.38 7.96
N LYS A 120 -4.97 11.51 7.93
CA LYS A 120 -5.55 12.86 8.09
C LYS A 120 -6.29 13.32 6.85
N TRP A 121 -5.78 13.01 5.67
CA TRP A 121 -6.42 13.24 4.38
C TRP A 121 -7.65 12.33 4.20
N PHE A 122 -7.58 11.06 4.62
CA PHE A 122 -8.72 10.15 4.69
C PHE A 122 -9.86 10.71 5.56
N LYS A 123 -9.55 11.29 6.73
CA LYS A 123 -10.57 11.96 7.56
C LYS A 123 -11.23 13.17 6.89
N ASN A 124 -10.59 13.77 5.89
CA ASN A 124 -11.09 14.97 5.20
C ASN A 124 -11.89 14.64 3.93
N ILE A 125 -11.67 13.47 3.31
CA ILE A 125 -12.42 13.01 2.13
C ILE A 125 -13.75 12.35 2.51
N PHE A 126 -13.85 11.80 3.72
CA PHE A 126 -15.04 11.08 4.22
C PHE A 126 -15.99 11.96 5.07
N LYS A 127 -15.88 13.29 4.99
CA LYS A 127 -16.74 14.26 5.69
C LYS A 127 -17.61 15.00 4.69
#